data_AF-A0A9X1GRI7-F1
#
_entry.id   AF-A0A9X1GRI7-F1
#
_cell.length_a   1.000
_cell.length_b   1.000
_cell.length_c   1.000
_cell.angle_alpha   90.00
_cell.angle_beta   90.00
_cell.angle_gamma   90.00
#
_symmetry.space_group_name_H-M   'P 1'
#
loop_
_entity.id
_entity.type
_entity.pdbx_description
1 polymer ?
#
loop_
_entity_poly.entity_id
_entity_poly.type
_entity_poly.pdbx_seq_one_letter_code
_entity_poly.pdbx_strand_id
1 'polypeptide(L)'
;MNEAKNKRLAALSNAALEKKRLAAEATDKAIRSLTISNQPITVANVARLAGVSTSYIYKYPELRERINSLRTQQHPIRLSQNTASISSQATVIYTLREEVKRLNSLLIKSKQDNQLLIGQIYQQQDSQKLIEHLQSENKKQAEQIQQLHQEIKLINQELKISPQDLFVVNHPSQSTSEEINPVKMVDKIINSEITFQLEKMGIKLNPGLTELIESSTEEQVQYAIAVVKETLSKGTKVRSKVGLFKTSLASV
;
A
#
# COMPACT_ATOMS: atom_id res chain seq x y z
N MET A 1 24.69 35.26 59.92
CA MET A 1 23.62 35.93 59.14
C MET A 1 23.95 36.19 57.65
N ASN A 2 25.22 36.24 57.21
CA ASN A 2 25.57 36.57 55.82
C ASN A 2 25.44 35.43 54.80
N GLU A 3 25.53 34.16 55.23
CA GLU A 3 25.53 33.02 54.33
C GLU A 3 24.16 32.78 53.66
N ALA A 4 23.06 32.92 54.41
CA ALA A 4 21.71 32.80 53.88
C ALA A 4 21.36 33.93 52.89
N LYS A 5 21.87 35.14 53.11
CA LYS A 5 21.72 36.28 52.19
C LYS A 5 22.48 36.05 50.89
N ASN A 6 23.71 35.55 50.97
CA ASN A 6 24.54 35.24 49.80
C ASN A 6 23.95 34.07 48.98
N LYS A 7 23.43 33.01 49.63
CA LYS A 7 22.72 31.92 48.94
C LYS A 7 21.47 32.41 48.20
N ARG A 8 20.70 33.33 48.79
CA ARG A 8 19.53 33.95 48.12
C ARG A 8 19.92 34.84 46.94
N LEU A 9 20.98 35.63 47.06
CA LEU A 9 21.53 36.45 45.97
C LEU A 9 22.03 35.58 44.80
N ALA A 10 22.76 34.50 45.11
CA ALA A 10 23.24 33.55 44.10
C ALA A 10 22.07 32.85 43.39
N ALA A 11 21.05 32.39 44.13
CA ALA A 11 19.86 31.77 43.56
C ALA A 11 19.09 32.73 42.62
N LEU A 12 18.95 34.00 43.02
CA LEU A 12 18.29 35.01 42.21
C LEU A 12 19.08 35.34 40.92
N SER A 13 20.41 35.41 41.01
CA SER A 13 21.30 35.62 39.87
C SER A 13 21.21 34.45 38.88
N ASN A 14 21.27 33.22 39.37
CA ASN A 14 21.17 32.01 38.55
C ASN A 14 19.80 31.91 37.86
N ALA A 15 18.71 32.21 38.57
CA ALA A 15 17.37 32.23 37.98
C ALA A 15 17.24 33.30 36.88
N ALA A 16 17.86 34.47 37.05
CA ALA A 16 17.88 35.51 36.04
C ALA A 16 18.70 35.09 34.79
N LEU A 17 19.83 34.40 34.98
CA LEU A 17 20.66 33.89 33.90
C LEU A 17 19.94 32.81 33.09
N GLU A 18 19.30 31.86 33.76
CA GLU A 18 18.51 30.81 33.09
C GLU A 18 17.35 31.40 32.30
N LYS A 19 16.64 32.38 32.87
CA LYS A 19 15.57 33.08 32.15
C LYS A 19 16.09 33.81 30.91
N LYS A 20 17.28 34.40 30.98
CA LYS A 20 17.94 35.02 29.82
C LYS A 20 18.28 33.98 28.75
N ARG A 21 18.86 32.83 29.15
CA ARG A 21 19.21 31.74 28.24
C ARG A 21 17.98 31.19 27.51
N LEU A 22 16.92 30.90 28.24
CA LEU A 22 15.66 30.40 27.68
C LEU A 22 15.03 31.40 26.71
N ALA A 23 15.05 32.69 27.04
CA ALA A 23 14.53 33.73 26.15
C ALA A 23 15.35 33.84 24.84
N ALA A 24 16.67 33.69 24.91
CA ALA A 24 17.52 33.69 23.73
C ALA A 24 17.24 32.48 22.83
N GLU A 25 17.15 31.28 23.42
CA GLU A 25 16.83 30.04 22.69
C GLU A 25 15.44 30.10 22.02
N ALA A 26 14.43 30.60 22.75
CA ALA A 26 13.08 30.79 22.21
C ALA A 26 13.07 31.81 21.06
N THR A 27 13.86 32.88 21.18
CA THR A 27 14.01 33.90 20.13
C THR A 27 14.63 33.30 18.86
N ASP A 28 15.70 32.52 18.99
CA ASP A 28 16.33 31.85 17.84
C ASP A 28 15.39 30.84 17.17
N LYS A 29 14.64 30.06 17.96
CA LYS A 29 13.64 29.12 17.43
C LYS A 29 12.55 29.88 16.66
N ALA A 30 12.03 30.98 17.22
CA ALA A 30 11.04 31.81 16.57
C ALA A 30 11.55 32.40 15.25
N ILE A 31 12.78 32.88 15.21
CA ILE A 31 13.37 33.41 13.97
C ILE A 31 13.47 32.30 12.91
N ARG A 32 13.95 31.10 13.27
CA ARG A 32 14.01 29.96 12.33
C ARG A 32 12.64 29.63 11.75
N SER A 33 11.60 29.58 12.59
CA SER A 33 10.23 29.32 12.15
C SER A 33 9.70 30.42 11.21
N LEU A 34 9.99 31.69 11.49
CA LEU A 34 9.63 32.81 10.60
C LEU A 34 10.38 32.73 9.26
N THR A 35 11.65 32.32 9.26
CA THR A 35 12.42 32.09 8.03
C THR A 35 11.83 30.96 7.19
N ILE A 36 11.52 29.80 7.81
CA ILE A 36 10.94 28.63 7.11
C ILE A 36 9.56 28.97 6.53
N SER A 37 8.75 29.72 7.27
CA SER A 37 7.41 30.13 6.83
C SER A 37 7.42 31.34 5.88
N ASN A 38 8.60 31.85 5.53
CA ASN A 38 8.80 33.06 4.72
C ASN A 38 8.01 34.29 5.25
N GLN A 39 7.82 34.36 6.57
CA GLN A 39 7.16 35.47 7.24
C GLN A 39 8.19 36.55 7.63
N PRO A 40 7.79 37.83 7.72
CA PRO A 40 8.73 38.91 8.00
C PRO A 40 9.28 38.82 9.43
N ILE A 41 10.61 38.80 9.54
CA ILE A 41 11.34 38.79 10.82
C ILE A 41 11.29 40.21 11.42
N THR A 42 10.20 40.51 12.13
CA THR A 42 10.04 41.77 12.88
C THR A 42 10.11 41.50 14.38
N VAL A 43 10.49 42.53 15.16
CA VAL A 43 10.55 42.43 16.63
C VAL A 43 9.20 41.98 17.21
N ALA A 44 8.09 42.46 16.65
CA ALA A 44 6.75 42.09 17.09
C ALA A 44 6.43 40.61 16.80
N ASN A 45 6.75 40.13 15.59
CA ASN A 45 6.49 38.74 15.21
C ASN A 45 7.36 37.76 16.01
N VAL A 46 8.64 38.11 16.20
CA VAL A 46 9.57 37.31 16.99
C VAL A 46 9.13 37.27 18.44
N ALA A 47 8.77 38.41 19.04
CA ALA A 47 8.24 38.49 20.41
C ALA A 47 7.02 37.59 20.60
N ARG A 48 6.04 37.69 19.70
CA ARG A 48 4.80 36.90 19.72
C ARG A 48 5.07 35.40 19.66
N LEU A 49 5.98 34.98 18.78
CA LEU A 49 6.26 33.56 18.56
C LEU A 49 7.21 32.96 19.61
N ALA A 50 8.14 33.76 20.13
CA ALA A 50 9.07 33.35 21.20
C ALA A 50 8.44 33.43 22.61
N GLY A 51 7.23 34.01 22.74
CA GLY A 51 6.57 34.17 24.04
C GLY A 51 7.26 35.18 24.96
N VAL A 52 8.00 36.14 24.40
CA VAL A 52 8.68 37.21 25.14
C VAL A 52 8.03 38.56 24.83
N SER A 53 8.06 39.49 25.78
CA SER A 53 7.53 40.84 25.50
C SER A 53 8.47 41.61 24.57
N THR A 54 7.92 42.53 23.78
CA THR A 54 8.71 43.44 22.94
C THR A 54 9.69 44.27 23.77
N SER A 55 9.26 44.74 24.95
CA SER A 55 10.12 45.45 25.91
C SER A 55 11.29 44.60 26.39
N TYR A 56 11.13 43.28 26.52
CA TYR A 56 12.22 42.37 26.90
C TYR A 56 13.29 42.30 25.81
N ILE A 57 12.91 42.25 24.54
CA ILE A 57 13.85 42.29 23.42
C ILE A 57 14.63 43.61 23.40
N TYR A 58 13.97 44.74 23.68
CA TYR A 58 14.65 46.03 23.76
C TYR A 58 15.56 46.18 24.99
N LYS A 59 15.25 45.48 26.09
CA LYS A 59 16.08 45.44 27.29
C LYS A 59 17.45 44.78 27.06
N TYR A 60 17.54 43.86 26.09
CA TYR A 60 18.75 43.10 25.77
C TYR A 60 19.17 43.37 24.32
N PRO A 61 20.08 44.35 24.09
CA PRO A 61 20.51 44.77 22.75
C PRO A 61 20.97 43.62 21.85
N GLU A 62 21.58 42.58 22.43
CA GLU A 62 22.04 41.38 21.72
C GLU A 62 20.91 40.68 20.95
N LEU A 63 19.69 40.63 21.51
CA LEU A 63 18.53 40.02 20.86
C LEU A 63 18.05 40.89 19.71
N ARG A 64 18.06 42.21 19.91
CA ARG A 64 17.67 43.19 18.88
C ARG A 64 18.62 43.17 17.68
N GLU A 65 19.92 43.15 17.92
CA GLU A 65 20.94 43.09 16.87
C GLU A 65 20.84 41.78 16.07
N ARG A 66 20.59 40.67 16.75
CA ARG A 66 20.36 39.37 16.11
C ARG A 66 19.15 39.40 15.19
N ILE A 67 18.02 39.92 15.66
CA ILE A 67 16.79 40.06 14.85
C ILE A 67 17.04 40.98 13.65
N ASN A 68 17.73 42.11 13.86
CA ASN A 68 18.02 43.07 12.80
C ASN A 68 18.95 42.51 11.73
N SER A 69 20.02 41.82 12.11
CA SER A 69 20.96 41.22 11.15
C SER A 69 20.27 40.19 10.26
N LEU A 70 19.43 39.32 10.84
CA LEU A 70 18.66 38.33 10.09
C LEU A 70 17.55 38.96 9.24
N ARG A 71 16.92 40.04 9.71
CA ARG A 71 15.95 40.82 8.91
C ARG A 71 16.59 41.44 7.67
N THR A 72 17.82 41.97 7.80
CA THR A 72 18.58 42.53 6.67
C THR A 72 19.02 41.45 5.69
N GLN A 73 19.27 40.22 6.15
CA GLN A 73 19.55 39.09 5.27
C GLN A 73 18.31 38.60 4.53
N GLN A 74 17.13 38.60 5.18
CA GLN A 74 15.85 38.24 4.55
C GLN A 74 15.42 39.24 3.49
N HIS A 75 15.72 40.52 3.69
CA HIS A 75 15.47 41.59 2.74
C HIS A 75 16.79 42.25 2.34
N PRO A 76 17.50 41.75 1.30
CA PRO A 76 18.64 42.47 0.76
C PRO A 76 18.18 43.89 0.45
N ILE A 77 18.82 44.83 1.11
CA ILE A 77 18.44 46.24 1.16
C ILE A 77 18.23 46.74 -0.28
N ARG A 78 16.97 46.89 -0.71
CA ARG A 78 16.63 47.67 -1.89
C ARG A 78 16.70 49.15 -1.50
N LEU A 79 17.92 49.66 -1.31
CA LEU A 79 18.21 51.09 -1.41
C LEU A 79 18.10 51.48 -2.88
N SER A 80 16.87 51.58 -3.36
CA SER A 80 16.55 52.39 -4.53
C SER A 80 15.07 52.75 -4.44
N GLN A 81 14.80 53.94 -3.89
CA GLN A 81 13.68 54.73 -4.37
C GLN A 81 13.89 54.92 -5.87
N ASN A 82 13.26 54.08 -6.66
CA ASN A 82 12.99 54.41 -8.04
C ASN A 82 11.63 53.80 -8.33
N THR A 83 10.71 54.67 -8.71
CA THR A 83 9.45 54.32 -9.36
C THR A 83 9.76 53.23 -10.38
N ALA A 84 9.46 51.98 -10.04
CA ALA A 84 9.56 50.89 -10.99
C ALA A 84 8.72 51.32 -12.20
N SER A 85 9.38 51.53 -13.35
CA SER A 85 8.74 51.95 -14.59
C SER A 85 7.44 51.17 -14.77
N ILE A 86 6.36 51.83 -15.20
CA ILE A 86 5.02 51.22 -15.39
C ILE A 86 5.14 49.86 -16.11
N SER A 87 6.13 49.72 -17.01
CA SER A 87 6.53 48.48 -17.67
C SER A 87 6.88 47.33 -16.71
N SER A 88 7.71 47.55 -15.69
CA SER A 88 8.07 46.53 -14.69
C SER A 88 6.87 46.10 -13.85
N GLN A 89 5.98 47.04 -13.51
CA GLN A 89 4.75 46.70 -12.78
C GLN A 89 3.80 45.89 -13.66
N ALA A 90 3.69 46.21 -14.96
CA ALA A 90 2.90 45.45 -15.91
C ALA A 90 3.42 44.01 -16.08
N THR A 91 4.74 43.81 -16.13
CA THR A 91 5.34 42.46 -16.16
C THR A 91 5.05 41.67 -14.88
N VAL A 92 5.13 42.31 -13.71
CA VAL A 92 4.78 41.65 -12.44
C VAL A 92 3.29 41.28 -12.40
N ILE A 93 2.40 42.16 -12.83
CA ILE A 93 0.96 41.87 -12.90
C ILE A 93 0.68 40.73 -13.88
N TYR A 94 1.34 40.71 -15.04
CA TYR A 94 1.20 39.64 -16.02
C TYR A 94 1.64 38.28 -15.44
N THR A 95 2.84 38.22 -14.86
CA THR A 95 3.35 36.98 -14.25
C THR A 95 2.47 36.48 -13.10
N LEU A 96 1.97 37.38 -12.25
CA LEU A 96 1.03 37.01 -11.19
C LEU A 96 -0.30 36.50 -11.75
N ARG A 97 -0.82 37.08 -12.84
CA ARG A 97 -2.04 36.59 -13.50
C ARG A 97 -1.84 35.19 -14.09
N GLU A 98 -0.72 34.94 -14.75
CA GLU A 98 -0.38 33.62 -15.26
C GLU A 98 -0.25 32.60 -14.14
N GLU A 99 0.36 32.98 -13.01
CA GLU A 99 0.47 32.10 -11.85
C GLU A 99 -0.89 31.80 -11.23
N VAL A 100 -1.76 32.81 -11.07
CA VAL A 100 -3.14 32.60 -10.59
C VAL A 100 -3.91 31.67 -11.52
N LYS A 101 -3.76 31.83 -12.84
CA LYS A 101 -4.38 30.95 -13.84
C LYS A 101 -3.86 29.52 -13.69
N ARG A 102 -2.56 29.33 -13.59
CA ARG A 102 -1.91 28.02 -13.38
C ARG A 102 -2.40 27.36 -12.10
N LEU A 103 -2.42 28.09 -10.99
CA LEU A 103 -2.90 27.61 -9.69
C LEU A 103 -4.38 27.20 -9.74
N ASN A 104 -5.23 27.99 -10.40
CA ASN A 104 -6.64 27.64 -10.59
C ASN A 104 -6.81 26.37 -11.43
N SER A 105 -6.04 26.21 -12.52
CA SER A 105 -6.06 24.98 -13.32
C SER A 105 -5.63 23.75 -12.51
N LEU A 106 -4.58 23.88 -11.68
CA LEU A 106 -4.15 22.81 -10.78
C LEU A 106 -5.20 22.48 -9.72
N LEU A 107 -5.86 23.48 -9.16
CA LEU A 107 -6.94 23.29 -8.19
C LEU A 107 -8.11 22.51 -8.80
N ILE A 108 -8.54 22.88 -10.02
CA ILE A 108 -9.61 22.18 -10.74
C ILE A 108 -9.21 20.73 -10.99
N LYS A 109 -7.99 20.49 -11.49
CA LYS A 109 -7.48 19.13 -11.72
C LYS A 109 -7.46 18.30 -10.43
N SER A 110 -6.91 18.86 -9.35
CA SER A 110 -6.85 18.18 -8.06
C SER A 110 -8.24 17.84 -7.50
N LYS A 111 -9.24 18.70 -7.70
CA LYS A 111 -10.62 18.40 -7.33
C LYS A 111 -11.21 17.25 -8.15
N GLN A 112 -10.93 17.21 -9.44
CA GLN A 112 -11.37 16.14 -10.32
C GLN A 112 -10.71 14.80 -9.95
N ASP A 113 -9.42 14.80 -9.67
CA ASP A 113 -8.68 13.62 -9.21
C ASP A 113 -9.26 13.10 -7.89
N ASN A 114 -9.59 13.99 -6.95
CA ASN A 114 -10.24 13.61 -5.69
C ASN A 114 -11.63 13.00 -5.91
N GLN A 115 -12.44 13.55 -6.82
CA GLN A 115 -13.76 12.98 -7.15
C GLN A 115 -13.63 11.57 -7.74
N LEU A 116 -12.66 11.36 -8.63
CA LEU A 116 -12.37 10.04 -9.19
C LEU A 116 -11.96 9.05 -8.10
N LEU A 117 -11.05 9.45 -7.21
CA LEU A 117 -10.59 8.62 -6.11
C LEU A 117 -11.72 8.25 -5.15
N ILE A 118 -12.62 9.21 -4.85
CA ILE A 118 -13.82 8.95 -4.05
C ILE A 118 -14.69 7.88 -4.73
N GLY A 119 -14.93 7.98 -6.04
CA GLY A 119 -15.67 6.97 -6.79
C GLY A 119 -15.02 5.58 -6.73
N GLN A 120 -13.70 5.52 -6.88
CA GLN A 120 -12.94 4.27 -6.77
C GLN A 120 -13.05 3.63 -5.38
N ILE A 121 -13.00 4.45 -4.31
CA ILE A 121 -13.14 3.96 -2.93
C ILE A 121 -14.52 3.32 -2.72
N TYR A 122 -15.60 3.92 -3.21
CA TYR A 122 -16.94 3.33 -3.10
C TYR A 122 -17.03 2.00 -3.84
N GLN A 123 -16.53 1.93 -5.07
CA GLN A 123 -16.51 0.68 -5.83
C GLN A 123 -15.67 -0.41 -5.14
N GLN A 124 -14.55 -0.04 -4.55
CA GLN A 124 -13.70 -0.95 -3.79
C GLN A 124 -14.42 -1.47 -2.54
N GLN A 125 -15.16 -0.62 -1.82
CA GLN A 125 -15.96 -1.04 -0.67
C GLN A 125 -17.05 -2.03 -1.05
N ASP A 126 -17.75 -1.81 -2.16
CA ASP A 126 -18.79 -2.74 -2.62
C ASP A 126 -18.20 -4.08 -3.09
N SER A 127 -17.04 -4.03 -3.76
CA SER A 127 -16.27 -5.24 -4.12
C SER A 127 -15.82 -6.00 -2.87
N GLN A 128 -15.40 -5.29 -1.82
CA GLN A 128 -14.98 -5.89 -0.55
C GLN A 128 -16.14 -6.62 0.15
N LYS A 129 -17.34 -6.01 0.18
CA LYS A 129 -18.55 -6.67 0.71
C LYS A 129 -18.89 -7.94 -0.07
N LEU A 130 -18.75 -7.92 -1.39
CA LEU A 130 -18.97 -9.10 -2.22
C LEU A 130 -17.96 -10.20 -1.91
N ILE A 131 -16.68 -9.86 -1.74
CA ILE A 131 -15.63 -10.80 -1.34
C ILE A 131 -15.95 -11.42 0.03
N GLU A 132 -16.34 -10.60 1.01
CA GLU A 132 -16.72 -11.08 2.35
C GLU A 132 -17.91 -12.04 2.29
N HIS A 133 -18.93 -11.71 1.50
CA HIS A 133 -20.08 -12.60 1.28
C HIS A 133 -19.65 -13.94 0.66
N LEU A 134 -18.84 -13.91 -0.41
CA LEU A 134 -18.35 -15.13 -1.06
C LEU A 134 -17.46 -15.96 -0.13
N GLN A 135 -16.63 -15.33 0.70
CA GLN A 135 -15.83 -16.02 1.71
C GLN A 135 -16.71 -16.71 2.76
N SER A 136 -17.78 -16.06 3.21
CA SER A 136 -18.75 -16.65 4.13
C SER A 136 -19.45 -17.86 3.52
N GLU A 137 -19.89 -17.77 2.26
CA GLU A 137 -20.50 -18.90 1.54
C GLU A 137 -19.52 -20.06 1.35
N ASN A 138 -18.27 -19.78 0.94
CA ASN A 138 -17.24 -20.80 0.82
C ASN A 138 -16.97 -21.50 2.16
N LYS A 139 -16.98 -20.76 3.27
CA LYS A 139 -16.83 -21.34 4.61
C LYS A 139 -17.97 -22.30 4.94
N LYS A 140 -19.22 -21.89 4.72
CA LYS A 140 -20.39 -22.74 4.94
C LYS A 140 -20.34 -24.00 4.08
N GLN A 141 -19.97 -23.86 2.81
CA GLN A 141 -19.82 -25.00 1.90
C GLN A 141 -18.73 -25.96 2.38
N ALA A 142 -17.59 -25.44 2.86
CA ALA A 142 -16.53 -26.27 3.43
C ALA A 142 -17.00 -27.02 4.69
N GLU A 143 -17.75 -26.36 5.58
CA GLU A 143 -18.38 -26.98 6.75
C GLU A 143 -19.36 -28.09 6.33
N GLN A 144 -20.20 -27.86 5.33
CA GLN A 144 -21.13 -28.85 4.81
C GLN A 144 -20.40 -30.07 4.22
N ILE A 145 -19.33 -29.85 3.47
CA ILE A 145 -18.49 -30.93 2.92
C ILE A 145 -17.87 -31.74 4.07
N GLN A 146 -17.38 -31.09 5.11
CA GLN A 146 -16.83 -31.77 6.29
C GLN A 146 -17.88 -32.62 7.01
N GLN A 147 -19.10 -32.10 7.18
CA GLN A 147 -20.21 -32.83 7.79
C GLN A 147 -20.58 -34.07 6.95
N LEU A 148 -20.75 -33.92 5.64
CA LEU A 148 -21.04 -35.03 4.74
C LEU A 148 -19.92 -36.08 4.75
N HIS A 149 -18.65 -35.66 4.80
CA HIS A 149 -17.54 -36.60 4.96
C HIS A 149 -17.57 -37.34 6.29
N GLN A 150 -17.95 -36.69 7.39
CA GLN A 150 -18.13 -37.34 8.69
C GLN A 150 -19.29 -38.33 8.65
N GLU A 151 -20.42 -37.96 8.05
CA GLU A 151 -21.58 -38.84 7.89
C GLU A 151 -21.25 -40.07 7.05
N ILE A 152 -20.61 -39.88 5.89
CA ILE A 152 -20.12 -40.99 5.06
C ILE A 152 -19.16 -41.88 5.86
N LYS A 153 -18.28 -41.30 6.69
CA LYS A 153 -17.35 -42.08 7.53
C LYS A 153 -18.11 -42.92 8.57
N LEU A 154 -19.11 -42.36 9.22
CA LEU A 154 -19.94 -43.05 10.21
C LEU A 154 -20.72 -44.19 9.55
N ILE A 155 -21.41 -43.93 8.43
CA ILE A 155 -22.16 -44.94 7.67
C ILE A 155 -21.22 -46.09 7.24
N ASN A 156 -20.02 -45.78 6.74
CA ASN A 156 -19.05 -46.81 6.38
C ASN A 156 -18.54 -47.62 7.59
N GLN A 157 -18.47 -47.03 8.78
CA GLN A 157 -18.14 -47.75 10.01
C GLN A 157 -19.29 -48.65 10.44
N GLU A 158 -20.54 -48.18 10.39
CA GLU A 158 -21.73 -48.98 10.69
C GLU A 158 -21.89 -50.17 9.72
N LEU A 159 -21.66 -49.96 8.43
CA LEU A 159 -21.65 -51.03 7.42
C LEU A 159 -20.54 -52.06 7.66
N LYS A 160 -19.40 -51.67 8.25
CA LYS A 160 -18.33 -52.59 8.67
C LYS A 160 -18.63 -53.34 9.97
N ILE A 161 -19.46 -52.77 10.85
CA ILE A 161 -19.90 -53.38 12.12
C ILE A 161 -21.10 -54.31 11.90
N SER A 162 -21.80 -54.18 10.77
CA SER A 162 -22.87 -55.09 10.34
C SER A 162 -22.39 -56.20 9.38
N PRO A 163 -21.62 -57.20 9.86
CA PRO A 163 -21.62 -58.51 9.22
C PRO A 163 -22.02 -59.57 10.25
N GLN A 164 -23.29 -59.58 10.66
CA GLN A 164 -23.86 -60.76 11.30
C GLN A 164 -25.16 -61.28 10.68
N ASP A 165 -25.92 -60.47 9.95
CA ASP A 165 -27.17 -60.93 9.33
C ASP A 165 -27.28 -60.50 7.87
N LEU A 166 -26.58 -61.21 6.99
CA LEU A 166 -27.08 -61.47 5.64
C LEU A 166 -26.44 -62.76 5.12
N PHE A 167 -27.34 -63.70 4.84
CA PHE A 167 -27.07 -65.05 4.40
C PHE A 167 -26.06 -65.11 3.24
N VAL A 168 -25.12 -66.04 3.39
CA VAL A 168 -24.22 -66.53 2.36
C VAL A 168 -25.04 -66.98 1.15
N VAL A 169 -24.98 -66.22 0.06
CA VAL A 169 -25.16 -66.78 -1.28
C VAL A 169 -23.87 -66.49 -2.05
N ASN A 170 -23.13 -67.57 -2.22
CA ASN A 170 -21.81 -67.66 -2.78
C ASN A 170 -21.88 -67.44 -4.31
N HIS A 171 -21.20 -66.43 -4.84
CA HIS A 171 -20.71 -66.45 -6.22
C HIS A 171 -19.29 -65.88 -6.28
N PRO A 172 -18.36 -66.55 -6.99
CA PRO A 172 -16.95 -66.21 -6.96
C PRO A 172 -16.65 -65.14 -7.99
N SER A 173 -16.20 -63.97 -7.55
CA SER A 173 -15.46 -63.05 -8.41
C SER A 173 -14.31 -62.46 -7.64
N GLN A 174 -13.12 -62.84 -8.09
CA GLN A 174 -11.82 -62.39 -7.64
C GLN A 174 -11.80 -60.86 -7.49
N SER A 175 -11.51 -60.37 -6.29
CA SER A 175 -11.04 -59.01 -6.08
C SER A 175 -9.67 -59.12 -5.42
N THR A 176 -8.65 -59.00 -6.26
CA THR A 176 -7.29 -58.67 -5.87
C THR A 176 -7.33 -57.35 -5.10
N SER A 177 -7.10 -57.42 -3.80
CA SER A 177 -6.88 -56.28 -2.94
C SER A 177 -5.55 -55.60 -3.32
N GLU A 178 -5.61 -54.55 -4.14
CA GLU A 178 -4.50 -53.59 -4.26
C GLU A 178 -4.66 -52.51 -3.19
N GLU A 179 -3.67 -52.43 -2.30
CA GLU A 179 -3.55 -51.38 -1.29
C GLU A 179 -3.58 -49.98 -1.92
N ILE A 180 -4.53 -49.15 -1.48
CA ILE A 180 -4.72 -47.80 -1.98
C ILE A 180 -3.65 -46.90 -1.36
N ASN A 181 -2.57 -46.70 -2.12
CA ASN A 181 -1.43 -45.87 -1.74
C ASN A 181 -1.78 -44.37 -1.93
N PRO A 182 -1.71 -43.51 -0.89
CA PRO A 182 -2.16 -42.11 -0.95
C PRO A 182 -1.42 -41.23 -1.96
N VAL A 183 -0.24 -41.65 -2.43
CA VAL A 183 0.54 -40.96 -3.46
C VAL A 183 -0.17 -40.97 -4.83
N LYS A 184 -0.81 -42.10 -5.21
CA LYS A 184 -1.51 -42.21 -6.50
C LYS A 184 -2.77 -41.34 -6.59
N MET A 185 -3.35 -40.93 -5.45
CA MET A 185 -4.53 -40.07 -5.43
C MET A 185 -4.18 -38.61 -5.73
N VAL A 186 -3.02 -38.13 -5.30
CA VAL A 186 -2.53 -36.77 -5.56
C VAL A 186 -2.21 -36.60 -7.06
N ASP A 187 -1.53 -37.57 -7.67
CA ASP A 187 -1.23 -37.55 -9.10
C ASP A 187 -2.50 -37.57 -9.97
N LYS A 188 -3.54 -38.29 -9.52
CA LYS A 188 -4.84 -38.34 -10.21
C LYS A 188 -5.60 -37.00 -10.11
N ILE A 189 -5.49 -36.31 -8.97
CA ILE A 189 -6.11 -34.99 -8.76
C ILE A 189 -5.40 -33.93 -9.61
N ILE A 190 -4.07 -33.91 -9.61
CA ILE A 190 -3.26 -32.98 -10.41
C ILE A 190 -3.54 -33.16 -11.91
N ASN A 191 -3.60 -34.41 -12.37
CA ASN A 191 -4.00 -34.71 -13.76
C ASN A 191 -5.41 -34.25 -14.09
N SER A 192 -6.37 -34.31 -13.14
CA SER A 192 -7.74 -33.82 -13.37
C SER A 192 -7.82 -32.30 -13.52
N GLU A 193 -7.03 -31.54 -12.74
CA GLU A 193 -6.97 -30.08 -12.83
C GLU A 193 -6.30 -29.61 -14.12
N ILE A 194 -5.17 -30.23 -14.50
CA ILE A 194 -4.48 -29.97 -15.76
C ILE A 194 -5.41 -30.24 -16.94
N THR A 195 -6.17 -31.34 -16.89
CA THR A 195 -7.16 -31.70 -17.92
C THR A 195 -8.26 -30.64 -18.03
N PHE A 196 -8.79 -30.16 -16.91
CA PHE A 196 -9.81 -29.12 -16.88
C PHE A 196 -9.33 -27.79 -17.48
N GLN A 197 -8.10 -27.37 -17.17
CA GLN A 197 -7.52 -26.13 -17.73
C GLN A 197 -7.34 -26.23 -19.24
N LEU A 198 -6.90 -27.38 -19.76
CA LEU A 198 -6.74 -27.60 -21.20
C LEU A 198 -8.08 -27.57 -21.94
N GLU A 199 -9.13 -28.19 -21.38
CA GLU A 199 -10.48 -28.14 -21.95
C GLU A 199 -11.04 -26.72 -21.99
N LYS A 200 -10.87 -25.94 -20.91
CA LYS A 200 -11.28 -24.53 -20.84
C LYS A 200 -10.60 -23.66 -21.92
N MET A 201 -9.38 -24.02 -22.32
CA MET A 201 -8.62 -23.34 -23.39
C MET A 201 -9.01 -23.82 -24.80
N GLY A 202 -9.90 -24.82 -24.89
CA GLY A 202 -10.36 -25.44 -26.12
C GLY A 202 -9.33 -26.40 -26.73
N ILE A 203 -8.46 -26.97 -25.90
CA ILE A 203 -7.53 -28.03 -26.28
C ILE A 203 -8.16 -29.36 -25.88
N LYS A 204 -8.70 -30.09 -26.86
CA LYS A 204 -9.24 -31.43 -26.63
C LYS A 204 -8.10 -32.41 -26.42
N LEU A 205 -8.11 -33.16 -25.31
CA LEU A 205 -7.13 -34.22 -25.08
C LEU A 205 -7.25 -35.30 -26.17
N ASN A 206 -6.12 -35.67 -26.74
CA ASN A 206 -5.96 -36.87 -27.55
C ASN A 206 -4.95 -37.81 -26.86
N PRO A 207 -4.95 -39.12 -27.17
CA PRO A 207 -4.09 -40.09 -26.48
C PRO A 207 -2.61 -39.68 -26.44
N GLY A 208 -2.09 -39.12 -27.54
CA GLY A 208 -0.70 -38.65 -27.61
C GLY A 208 -0.41 -37.30 -26.93
N LEU A 209 -1.42 -36.57 -26.46
CA LEU A 209 -1.26 -35.43 -25.55
C LEU A 209 -1.31 -35.90 -24.10
N THR A 210 -2.16 -36.88 -23.79
CA THR A 210 -2.23 -37.50 -22.47
C THR A 210 -0.89 -38.16 -22.11
N GLU A 211 -0.33 -38.96 -23.00
CA GLU A 211 0.98 -39.60 -22.81
C GLU A 211 2.13 -38.58 -22.66
N LEU A 212 2.02 -37.44 -23.35
CA LEU A 212 3.02 -36.38 -23.28
C LEU A 212 2.94 -35.59 -21.97
N ILE A 213 1.73 -35.40 -21.42
CA ILE A 213 1.51 -34.77 -20.12
C ILE A 213 1.98 -35.70 -18.99
N GLU A 214 1.69 -37.01 -19.09
CA GLU A 214 2.12 -38.02 -18.11
C GLU A 214 3.64 -38.24 -18.07
N SER A 215 4.32 -38.03 -19.20
CA SER A 215 5.78 -38.14 -19.30
C SER A 215 6.55 -36.83 -19.01
N SER A 216 5.84 -35.72 -18.83
CA SER A 216 6.44 -34.41 -18.53
C SER A 216 6.31 -34.06 -17.05
N THR A 217 7.21 -33.22 -16.54
CA THR A 217 7.13 -32.75 -15.15
C THR A 217 6.01 -31.72 -14.97
N GLU A 218 5.49 -31.60 -13.74
CA GLU A 218 4.42 -30.66 -13.42
C GLU A 218 4.77 -29.20 -13.79
N GLU A 219 6.02 -28.81 -13.54
CA GLU A 219 6.55 -27.48 -13.82
C GLU A 219 6.56 -27.17 -15.33
N GLN A 220 6.95 -28.15 -16.16
CA GLN A 220 6.92 -28.04 -17.62
C GLN A 220 5.48 -27.87 -18.14
N VAL A 221 4.54 -28.63 -17.58
CA VAL A 221 3.12 -28.57 -17.97
C VAL A 221 2.50 -27.23 -17.55
N GLN A 222 2.75 -26.75 -16.34
CA GLN A 222 2.27 -25.44 -15.89
C GLN A 222 2.85 -24.28 -16.71
N TYR A 223 4.14 -24.34 -17.07
CA TYR A 223 4.76 -23.37 -17.96
C TYR A 223 4.08 -23.36 -19.35
N ALA A 224 3.87 -24.54 -19.94
CA ALA A 224 3.21 -24.65 -21.24
C ALA A 224 1.77 -24.11 -21.21
N ILE A 225 1.01 -24.34 -20.12
CA ILE A 225 -0.32 -23.75 -19.92
C ILE A 225 -0.24 -22.22 -19.83
N ALA A 226 0.73 -21.67 -19.09
CA ALA A 226 0.90 -20.23 -18.93
C ALA A 226 1.19 -19.53 -20.26
N VAL A 227 2.08 -20.09 -21.07
CA VAL A 227 2.43 -19.56 -22.41
C VAL A 227 1.21 -19.57 -23.33
N VAL A 228 0.43 -20.66 -23.35
CA VAL A 228 -0.79 -20.72 -24.15
C VAL A 228 -1.84 -19.71 -23.64
N LYS A 229 -1.94 -19.49 -22.33
CA LYS A 229 -2.89 -18.53 -21.74
C LYS A 229 -2.53 -17.10 -22.13
N GLU A 230 -1.26 -16.74 -22.00
CA GLU A 230 -0.75 -15.41 -22.31
C GLU A 230 -0.91 -15.07 -23.81
N THR A 231 -0.60 -16.03 -24.69
CA THR A 231 -0.73 -15.84 -26.15
C THR A 231 -2.19 -15.69 -26.59
N LEU A 232 -3.11 -16.43 -25.97
CA LEU A 232 -4.56 -16.27 -26.20
C LEU A 232 -5.09 -14.94 -25.65
N SER A 233 -4.61 -14.50 -24.48
CA SER A 233 -4.98 -13.19 -23.90
C SER A 233 -4.47 -12.00 -24.73
N LYS A 234 -3.32 -12.14 -25.39
CA LYS A 234 -2.77 -11.12 -26.31
C LYS A 234 -3.48 -11.08 -27.67
N GLY A 235 -4.51 -11.89 -27.90
CA GLY A 235 -5.31 -11.89 -29.14
C GLY A 235 -4.55 -12.34 -30.39
N THR A 236 -3.40 -13.00 -30.24
CA THR A 236 -2.58 -13.43 -31.38
C THR A 236 -3.22 -14.66 -32.04
N LYS A 237 -3.39 -14.62 -33.37
CA LYS A 237 -4.01 -15.73 -34.11
C LYS A 237 -3.04 -16.91 -34.20
N VAL A 238 -3.25 -17.92 -33.37
CA VAL A 238 -2.39 -19.11 -33.30
C VAL A 238 -2.86 -20.15 -34.32
N ARG A 239 -1.91 -20.74 -35.08
CA ARG A 239 -2.19 -21.78 -36.09
C ARG A 239 -2.77 -23.07 -35.49
N SER A 240 -2.28 -23.49 -34.32
CA SER A 240 -2.80 -24.61 -33.54
C SER A 240 -2.48 -24.42 -32.07
N LYS A 241 -3.53 -24.39 -31.23
CA LYS A 241 -3.38 -24.28 -29.76
C LYS A 241 -2.62 -25.48 -29.18
N VAL A 242 -2.89 -26.67 -29.73
CA VAL A 242 -2.19 -27.92 -29.40
C VAL A 242 -0.72 -27.86 -29.80
N GLY A 243 -0.43 -27.33 -30.99
CA GLY A 243 0.95 -27.19 -31.47
C GLY A 243 1.76 -26.25 -30.59
N LEU A 244 1.17 -25.11 -30.21
CA LEU A 244 1.80 -24.15 -29.31
C LEU A 244 2.10 -24.75 -27.94
N PHE A 245 1.16 -25.53 -27.39
CA PHE A 245 1.37 -26.25 -26.13
C PHE A 245 2.57 -27.21 -26.21
N LYS A 246 2.64 -28.04 -27.26
CA LYS A 246 3.75 -28.99 -27.48
C LYS A 246 5.10 -28.30 -27.66
N THR A 247 5.16 -27.19 -28.40
CA THR A 247 6.41 -26.41 -28.55
C THR A 247 6.85 -25.80 -27.23
N SER A 248 5.89 -25.29 -26.44
CA SER A 248 6.18 -24.66 -25.15
C SER A 248 6.65 -25.68 -24.11
N LEU A 249 6.12 -26.89 -24.18
CA LEU A 249 6.53 -28.02 -23.33
C LEU A 249 7.97 -28.49 -23.63
N ALA A 250 8.39 -28.44 -24.89
CA ALA A 250 9.76 -28.79 -25.30
C ALA A 250 10.79 -27.65 -25.10
N SER A 251 10.36 -26.47 -24.66
CA SER A 251 11.21 -25.28 -24.48
C SER A 251 11.69 -25.09 -23.03
N VAL A 252 11.39 -26.03 -22.14
CA VAL A 252 11.73 -26.05 -20.71
C VAL A 252 12.59 -27.27 -20.42
#